data_AF-A0A519ZEN8-F1
#
_entry.id   AF-A0A519ZEN8-F1
#
_cell.length_a   1.000
_cell.length_b   1.000
_cell.length_c   1.000
_cell.angle_alpha   90.00
_cell.angle_beta   90.00
_cell.angle_gamma   90.00
#
_symmetry.space_group_name_H-M   'P 1'
#
loop_
_entity.id
_entity.type
_entity.pdbx_description
1 polymer ?
#
loop_
_entity_poly.entity_id
_entity_poly.type
_entity_poly.pdbx_seq_one_letter_code
_entity_poly.pdbx_strand_id
1 'polypeptide(L)'
;MSRTRIAVLAGVIALLIGAAVAGYFLFYKPQAADSTAETAAPVTPGGPVPEAHMLVIDMRAVMERSKVGQDIGQQMNTLAAQIRTELDPRGKALQSDGQALQRQLASLS
;
A
#
# COMPACT_ATOMS: atom_id res chain seq x y z
N MET A 1 5.15 -13.51 -29.70
CA MET A 1 4.39 -14.01 -28.53
C MET A 1 3.39 -15.06 -29.04
N SER A 2 3.49 -16.32 -28.61
CA SER A 2 2.58 -17.37 -29.09
C SER A 2 1.20 -17.20 -28.46
N ARG A 3 0.14 -17.37 -29.25
CA ARG A 3 -1.27 -17.19 -28.84
C ARG A 3 -1.64 -18.03 -27.60
N THR A 4 -0.94 -19.14 -27.40
CA THR A 4 -1.01 -20.01 -26.22
C THR A 4 -0.60 -19.31 -24.92
N ARG A 5 0.38 -18.40 -24.94
CA ARG A 5 0.82 -17.67 -23.74
C ARG A 5 -0.18 -16.61 -23.30
N ILE A 6 -0.97 -16.07 -24.22
CA ILE A 6 -1.98 -15.03 -23.95
C ILE A 6 -3.20 -15.67 -23.27
N ALA A 7 -3.62 -16.86 -23.72
CA ALA A 7 -4.74 -17.58 -23.10
C ALA A 7 -4.44 -18.03 -21.66
N VAL A 8 -3.20 -18.46 -21.37
CA VAL A 8 -2.77 -18.83 -20.01
C VAL A 8 -2.76 -17.61 -19.09
N LEU A 9 -2.28 -16.46 -19.57
CA LEU A 9 -2.26 -15.23 -18.78
C LEU A 9 -3.69 -14.74 -18.47
N ALA A 10 -4.59 -14.79 -19.46
CA ALA A 10 -5.98 -14.38 -19.29
C ALA A 10 -6.75 -15.27 -18.29
N GLY A 11 -6.51 -16.58 -18.30
CA GLY A 11 -7.12 -17.52 -17.36
C GLY A 11 -6.69 -17.29 -15.92
N VAL A 12 -5.42 -16.98 -15.67
CA VAL A 12 -4.89 -16.70 -14.32
C VAL A 12 -5.43 -15.38 -13.77
N ILE A 13 -5.56 -14.35 -14.62
CA ILE A 13 -6.12 -13.05 -14.22
C ILE A 13 -7.61 -13.17 -13.87
N ALA A 14 -8.38 -13.93 -14.64
CA ALA A 14 -9.80 -14.16 -14.36
C ALA A 14 -10.03 -14.93 -13.05
N LEU A 15 -9.15 -15.89 -12.72
CA LEU A 15 -9.24 -16.69 -11.50
C LEU A 15 -8.89 -15.88 -10.24
N LEU A 16 -7.97 -14.92 -10.35
CA LEU A 16 -7.60 -14.02 -9.24
C LEU A 16 -8.67 -12.96 -8.92
N ILE A 17 -9.43 -12.51 -9.93
CA ILE A 17 -10.51 -11.53 -9.72
C ILE A 17 -11.75 -12.21 -9.09
N GLY A 18 -12.05 -13.46 -9.47
CA GLY A 18 -13.19 -14.21 -8.91
C GLY A 18 -13.07 -14.50 -7.41
N ALA A 19 -11.86 -14.74 -6.90
CA ALA A 19 -11.64 -15.02 -5.48
C ALA A 19 -11.81 -13.79 -4.57
N ALA A 20 -11.54 -12.58 -5.09
CA ALA A 20 -11.66 -11.34 -4.32
C ALA A 20 -13.13 -10.94 -4.06
N VAL A 21 -14.04 -11.22 -5.00
CA VAL A 21 -15.46 -10.84 -4.89
C VAL A 21 -16.22 -11.77 -3.94
N ALA A 22 -15.93 -13.09 -3.96
CA ALA A 22 -16.56 -14.04 -3.05
C ALA A 22 -16.11 -13.85 -1.59
N GLY A 23 -14.85 -13.46 -1.37
CA GLY A 23 -14.32 -13.16 -0.02
C GLY A 23 -14.94 -11.92 0.60
N TYR A 24 -15.23 -10.89 -0.19
CA TYR A 24 -15.85 -9.65 0.30
C TYR A 24 -17.31 -9.86 0.75
N PHE A 25 -18.06 -10.73 0.05
CA PHE A 25 -19.46 -11.00 0.39
C PHE A 25 -19.64 -11.92 1.61
N LEU A 26 -18.69 -12.82 1.89
CA LEU A 26 -18.77 -13.71 3.06
C LEU A 26 -18.32 -13.06 4.37
N PHE A 27 -17.54 -11.98 4.33
CA PHE A 27 -17.02 -11.31 5.52
C PHE A 27 -17.87 -10.11 6.00
N TYR A 28 -18.84 -9.67 5.20
CA TYR A 28 -19.78 -8.60 5.55
C TYR A 28 -21.06 -9.20 6.14
N LYS A 29 -20.97 -9.85 7.30
CA LYS A 29 -22.16 -10.19 8.09
C LYS A 29 -22.46 -8.99 9.00
N PRO A 30 -23.46 -8.15 8.70
CA PRO A 30 -23.84 -7.06 9.60
C PRO A 30 -24.29 -7.70 10.91
N GLN A 31 -23.54 -7.46 11.98
CA GLN A 31 -23.92 -7.82 13.33
C GLN A 31 -25.14 -6.97 13.67
N ALA A 32 -26.33 -7.57 13.56
CA ALA A 32 -27.55 -6.97 14.05
C ALA A 32 -27.32 -6.63 15.53
N ALA A 33 -27.32 -5.34 15.84
CA ALA A 33 -27.28 -4.87 17.20
C ALA A 33 -28.60 -5.28 17.86
N ASP A 34 -28.60 -6.40 18.57
CA ASP A 34 -29.61 -6.70 19.58
C ASP A 34 -29.52 -5.61 20.66
N SER A 35 -30.25 -4.54 20.43
CA SER A 35 -30.48 -3.49 21.42
C SER A 35 -31.63 -3.93 22.32
N THR A 36 -31.44 -5.03 23.04
CA THR A 36 -32.17 -5.22 24.31
C THR A 36 -31.58 -4.19 25.27
N ALA A 37 -32.25 -3.05 25.38
CA ALA A 37 -31.99 -2.06 26.41
C ALA A 37 -32.32 -2.68 27.77
N GLU A 38 -31.39 -3.45 28.32
CA GLU A 38 -31.38 -3.79 29.73
C GLU A 38 -31.07 -2.51 30.49
N THR A 39 -32.08 -1.96 31.16
CA THR A 39 -31.89 -0.82 32.06
C THR A 39 -31.04 -1.31 33.23
N ALA A 40 -29.73 -1.08 33.13
CA ALA A 40 -28.79 -1.36 34.20
C ALA A 40 -29.18 -0.57 35.45
N ALA A 41 -29.41 -1.27 36.56
CA ALA A 41 -29.57 -0.65 37.86
C ALA A 41 -28.31 0.15 38.23
N PRO A 42 -28.42 1.29 38.94
CA PRO A 42 -27.27 2.10 39.31
C PRO A 42 -26.36 1.30 40.25
N VAL A 43 -25.17 0.94 39.75
CA VAL A 43 -24.08 0.42 40.57
C VAL A 43 -23.38 1.58 41.25
N THR A 44 -23.50 1.69 42.56
CA THR A 44 -22.69 2.61 43.37
C THR A 44 -21.26 2.06 43.38
N PRO A 45 -20.24 2.77 42.83
CA PRO A 45 -18.87 2.27 42.84
C PRO A 45 -18.34 2.30 44.27
N GLY A 46 -18.28 1.14 44.91
CA GLY A 46 -17.65 0.94 46.22
C GLY A 46 -16.17 0.66 46.05
N GLY A 47 -15.36 1.71 45.90
CA GLY A 47 -13.90 1.59 45.85
C GLY A 47 -13.22 2.91 45.48
N PRO A 48 -11.94 3.10 45.83
CA PRO A 48 -11.18 4.26 45.40
C PRO A 48 -11.21 4.34 43.87
N VAL A 49 -11.64 5.50 43.35
CA VAL A 49 -11.66 5.78 41.92
C VAL A 49 -10.21 5.73 41.42
N PRO A 50 -9.89 4.90 40.40
CA PRO A 50 -8.54 4.87 39.83
C PRO A 50 -8.16 6.26 39.33
N GLU A 51 -6.96 6.72 39.67
CA GLU A 51 -6.45 8.01 39.22
C GLU A 51 -6.35 8.01 37.69
N ALA A 52 -6.88 9.06 37.05
CA ALA A 52 -6.87 9.14 35.59
C ALA A 52 -5.44 9.43 35.09
N HIS A 53 -4.84 8.48 34.38
CA HIS A 53 -3.54 8.65 33.73
C HIS A 53 -3.70 8.97 32.24
N MET A 54 -2.95 9.95 31.75
CA MET A 54 -2.87 10.27 30.32
C MET A 54 -1.64 9.62 29.71
N LEU A 55 -1.85 8.74 28.72
CA LEU A 55 -0.78 8.13 27.93
C LEU A 55 -0.65 8.88 26.60
N VAL A 56 0.53 9.42 26.33
CA VAL A 56 0.87 10.02 25.03
C VAL A 56 1.81 9.07 24.29
N ILE A 57 1.40 8.60 23.12
CA ILE A 57 2.20 7.70 22.27
C ILE A 57 2.69 8.45 21.05
N ASP A 58 4.01 8.47 20.85
CA ASP A 58 4.60 8.92 19.59
C ASP A 58 4.56 7.79 18.55
N MET A 59 3.55 7.85 17.67
CA MET A 59 3.35 6.86 16.62
C MET A 59 4.48 6.84 15.59
N ARG A 60 5.21 7.94 15.37
CA ARG A 60 6.33 7.97 14.41
C ARG A 60 7.49 7.15 14.92
N ALA A 61 7.89 7.38 16.18
CA ALA A 61 8.94 6.63 16.83
C ALA A 61 8.59 5.13 16.94
N VAL A 62 7.31 4.80 17.18
CA VAL A 62 6.83 3.41 17.17
C VAL A 62 7.00 2.79 15.78
N MET A 63 6.55 3.47 14.73
CA MET A 63 6.66 2.95 13.37
C MET A 63 8.13 2.77 12.94
N GLU A 64 8.99 3.76 13.19
CA GLU A 64 10.43 3.68 12.85
C GLU A 64 11.16 2.54 13.56
N ARG A 65 10.79 2.25 14.81
CA ARG A 65 11.37 1.14 15.59
C ARG A 65 10.67 -0.20 15.34
N SER A 66 9.48 -0.18 14.76
CA SER A 66 8.73 -1.40 14.48
C SER A 66 9.35 -2.17 13.31
N LYS A 67 9.26 -3.50 13.36
CA LYS A 67 9.64 -4.37 12.24
C LYS A 67 8.88 -4.01 10.96
N VAL A 68 7.59 -3.69 11.08
CA VAL A 68 6.75 -3.30 9.93
C VAL A 68 7.27 -2.03 9.27
N GLY A 69 7.62 -1.00 10.04
CA GLY A 69 8.17 0.23 9.49
C GLY A 69 9.56 0.03 8.85
N GLN A 70 10.39 -0.83 9.43
CA GLN A 70 11.67 -1.24 8.82
C GLN A 70 11.45 -1.97 7.49
N ASP A 71 10.53 -2.92 7.43
CA ASP A 71 10.21 -3.69 6.23
C ASP A 71 9.65 -2.78 5.12
N ILE A 72 8.75 -1.85 5.45
CA ILE A 72 8.24 -0.83 4.50
C ILE A 72 9.38 0.04 3.99
N GLY A 73 10.27 0.50 4.88
CA GLY A 73 11.44 1.29 4.50
C GLY A 73 12.34 0.55 3.50
N GLN A 74 12.57 -0.75 3.72
CA GLN A 74 13.33 -1.60 2.79
C GLN A 74 12.63 -1.76 1.44
N GLN A 75 11.30 -1.96 1.44
CA GLN A 75 10.52 -2.05 0.20
C GLN A 75 10.59 -0.76 -0.61
N MET A 76 10.44 0.39 0.05
CA MET A 76 10.52 1.70 -0.61
C MET A 76 11.92 1.97 -1.19
N ASN A 77 12.97 1.63 -0.46
CA ASN A 77 14.34 1.75 -0.96
C ASN A 77 14.59 0.85 -2.17
N THR A 78 14.07 -0.38 -2.13
CA THR A 78 14.15 -1.33 -3.25
C THR A 78 13.43 -0.80 -4.48
N LEU A 79 12.20 -0.28 -4.31
CA LEU A 79 11.43 0.34 -5.39
C LEU A 79 12.16 1.55 -5.98
N ALA A 80 12.71 2.42 -5.13
CA ALA A 80 13.47 3.59 -5.58
C ALA A 80 14.72 3.19 -6.39
N ALA A 81 15.42 2.13 -5.99
CA ALA A 81 16.56 1.59 -6.73
C ALA A 81 16.14 1.02 -8.09
N GLN A 82 15.01 0.31 -8.16
CA GLN A 82 14.46 -0.20 -9.43
C GLN A 82 14.11 0.95 -10.38
N ILE A 83 13.38 1.95 -9.88
CA ILE A 83 13.01 3.14 -10.66
C ILE A 83 14.25 3.85 -11.20
N ARG A 84 15.28 4.06 -10.37
CA ARG A 84 16.54 4.68 -10.81
C ARG A 84 17.22 3.87 -11.92
N THR A 85 17.26 2.54 -11.76
CA THR A 85 17.83 1.64 -12.77
C THR A 85 17.10 1.70 -14.11
N GLU A 86 15.77 1.92 -14.09
CA GLU A 86 14.97 2.04 -15.31
C GLU A 86 15.04 3.43 -15.96
N LEU A 87 15.12 4.49 -15.15
CA LEU A 87 15.09 5.88 -15.62
C LEU A 87 16.46 6.39 -16.06
N ASP A 88 17.54 6.00 -15.39
CA ASP A 88 18.89 6.51 -15.69
C ASP A 88 19.32 6.23 -17.16
N PRO A 89 19.13 5.03 -17.72
CA PRO A 89 19.48 4.75 -19.12
C PRO A 89 18.62 5.58 -20.08
N ARG A 90 17.34 5.77 -19.78
CA ARG A 90 16.43 6.57 -20.59
C ARG A 90 16.84 8.03 -20.60
N GLY A 91 17.20 8.57 -19.43
CA GLY A 91 17.71 9.94 -19.31
C GLY A 91 18.98 10.18 -20.13
N LYS A 92 19.92 9.23 -20.09
CA LYS A 92 21.15 9.29 -20.90
C LYS A 92 20.86 9.22 -22.40
N ALA A 93 19.95 8.34 -22.82
CA ALA A 93 19.54 8.23 -24.23
C ALA A 93 18.88 9.52 -24.73
N LEU A 94 17.94 10.07 -23.96
CA LEU A 94 17.30 11.36 -24.27
C LEU A 94 18.33 12.49 -24.39
N GLN A 95 19.33 12.52 -23.51
CA GLN A 95 20.41 13.51 -23.57
C GLN A 95 21.27 13.35 -24.83
N SER A 96 21.62 12.11 -25.21
CA SER A 96 22.38 11.87 -26.44
C SER A 96 21.58 12.23 -27.69
N ASP A 97 20.28 11.94 -27.72
CA ASP A 97 19.39 12.26 -28.83
C ASP A 97 19.27 13.79 -28.99
N GLY A 98 19.11 14.52 -27.88
CA GLY A 98 19.09 15.98 -27.90
C GLY A 98 20.37 16.59 -28.48
N GLN A 99 21.53 16.06 -28.10
CA GLN A 99 22.81 16.51 -28.67
C GLN A 99 22.94 16.16 -30.15
N ALA A 100 22.47 14.99 -30.58
CA ALA A 100 22.49 14.58 -31.98
C ALA A 100 21.60 15.49 -32.84
N LEU A 101 20.39 15.78 -32.37
CA LEU A 101 19.46 16.70 -33.03
C LEU A 101 20.04 18.11 -33.15
N GLN A 102 20.70 18.62 -32.09
CA GLN A 102 21.35 19.93 -32.12
C GLN A 102 22.47 20.00 -33.19
N ARG A 103 23.26 18.93 -33.35
CA ARG A 103 24.29 18.86 -34.40
C ARG A 103 23.67 18.79 -35.79
N GLN A 104 22.58 18.04 -35.96
CA GLN A 104 21.86 17.97 -37.23
C GLN A 104 21.30 19.33 -37.63
N LEU A 105 20.67 20.05 -36.70
CA LEU A 105 20.18 21.41 -36.94
C LEU A 105 21.32 22.36 -37.36
N ALA A 106 22.45 22.32 -36.65
CA ALA A 106 23.62 23.14 -36.99
C ALA A 106 24.26 22.78 -38.35
N SER A 107 24.06 21.55 -38.84
CA SER A 107 24.54 21.13 -40.17
C SER A 107 23.60 21.50 -41.32
N LEU A 108 22.34 21.85 -41.00
CA LEU A 108 21.31 22.23 -41.96
C LEU A 108 21.13 23.75 -42.09
N SER A 109 21.73 24.53 -41.19
CA SER A 109 21.84 26.00 -41.25
C SER A 109 23.12 26.42 -41.95
#